data_AF-A0A3D6B677-F1
#
_entry.id   AF-A0A3D6B677-F1
#
_cell.length_a   1.000
_cell.length_b   1.000
_cell.length_c   1.000
_cell.angle_alpha   90.00
_cell.angle_beta   90.00
_cell.angle_gamma   90.00
#
_symmetry.space_group_name_H-M   'P 1'
#
loop_
_entity.id
_entity.type
_entity.pdbx_description
1 polymer ?
#
loop_
_entity_poly.entity_id
_entity_poly.type
_entity_poly.pdbx_seq_one_letter_code
_entity_poly.pdbx_strand_id
1 'polypeptide(L)'
;MYKVKHSIWMDSLLYNIMPSWYDPQPSREDCVKNLKAILATIKERSYIWHRVYSKIDQICNLVVCDDYIKLLSKRGVLILSFVVVECNDNGFKVK
;
A
#
# COMPACT_ATOMS: atom_id res chain seq x y z
N MET A 1 -2.30 1.13 26.36
CA MET A 1 -2.71 0.50 25.08
C MET A 1 -2.82 1.60 24.03
N TYR A 2 -1.77 1.86 23.25
CA TYR A 2 -1.82 2.85 22.18
C TYR A 2 -2.60 2.26 21.00
N LYS A 3 -3.91 2.53 20.93
CA LYS A 3 -4.66 2.29 19.69
C LYS A 3 -4.20 3.35 18.70
N VAL A 4 -3.33 2.96 17.77
CA VAL A 4 -2.99 3.78 16.60
C VAL A 4 -4.30 4.05 15.88
N LYS A 5 -4.85 5.25 16.06
CA LYS A 5 -6.07 5.68 15.40
C LYS A 5 -5.70 5.80 13.93
N HIS A 6 -6.13 4.85 13.11
CA HIS A 6 -5.93 4.91 11.66
C HIS A 6 -6.43 6.29 11.19
N SER A 7 -5.58 7.01 10.48
CA SER A 7 -5.92 8.33 9.99
C SER A 7 -7.00 8.18 8.91
N ILE A 8 -8.01 9.05 8.92
CA ILE A 8 -9.16 9.04 7.99
C ILE A 8 -8.72 8.89 6.51
N TRP A 9 -7.57 9.45 6.14
CA TRP A 9 -7.02 9.32 4.80
C TRP A 9 -6.61 7.88 4.46
N MET A 10 -6.09 7.12 5.43
CA MET A 10 -5.63 5.74 5.25
C MET A 10 -6.81 4.80 5.14
N ASP A 11 -7.85 5.03 5.94
CA ASP A 11 -9.12 4.31 5.79
C ASP A 11 -9.74 4.59 4.42
N SER A 12 -9.70 5.85 3.97
CA SER A 12 -10.16 6.22 2.62
C SER A 12 -9.33 5.54 1.53
N LEU A 13 -8.00 5.48 1.65
CA LEU A 13 -7.14 4.79 0.68
C LEU A 13 -7.48 3.29 0.63
N LEU A 14 -7.51 2.62 1.77
CA LEU A 14 -7.77 1.19 1.86
C LEU A 14 -9.16 0.82 1.35
N TYR A 15 -10.17 1.67 1.57
CA TYR A 15 -11.52 1.47 1.04
C TYR A 15 -11.58 1.49 -0.50
N ASN A 16 -10.66 2.20 -1.15
CA ASN A 16 -10.60 2.25 -2.61
C ASN A 16 -9.77 1.11 -3.22
N ILE A 17 -9.04 0.35 -2.41
CA ILE A 17 -8.27 -0.80 -2.87
C ILE A 17 -9.16 -2.03 -2.75
N MET A 18 -9.34 -2.76 -3.85
CA MET A 18 -10.25 -3.90 -3.84
C MET A 18 -9.73 -5.01 -2.89
N PRO A 19 -10.56 -5.51 -1.95
CA PRO A 19 -10.12 -6.53 -0.99
C PRO A 19 -9.55 -7.80 -1.63
N SER A 20 -10.05 -8.18 -2.82
CA SER A 20 -9.55 -9.35 -3.54
C SER A 20 -8.12 -9.21 -4.07
N TRP A 21 -7.57 -7.99 -4.10
CA TRP A 21 -6.17 -7.77 -4.48
C TRP A 21 -5.18 -8.15 -3.36
N TYR A 22 -5.67 -8.32 -2.13
CA TYR A 22 -4.88 -8.79 -0.99
C TYR A 22 -4.94 -10.31 -0.81
N ASP A 23 -5.91 -10.98 -1.44
CA ASP A 23 -6.08 -12.41 -1.31
C ASP A 23 -4.89 -13.16 -1.90
N PRO A 24 -4.52 -14.35 -1.37
CA PRO A 24 -3.50 -15.19 -1.96
C PRO A 24 -3.82 -15.48 -3.43
N GLN A 25 -2.85 -15.19 -4.31
CA GLN A 25 -2.98 -15.45 -5.74
C GLN A 25 -2.25 -16.75 -6.12
N PRO A 26 -2.69 -17.43 -7.19
CA PRO A 26 -2.07 -18.67 -7.64
C PRO A 26 -0.69 -18.46 -8.28
N SER A 27 -0.35 -17.24 -8.71
CA SER A 27 0.92 -16.93 -9.38
C SER A 27 1.53 -15.61 -8.91
N ARG A 28 2.86 -15.46 -9.08
CA ARG A 28 3.55 -14.19 -8.85
C ARG A 28 3.08 -13.13 -9.83
N GLU A 29 2.82 -13.51 -11.07
CA GLU A 29 2.33 -12.62 -12.12
C GLU A 29 1.00 -11.96 -11.73
N ASP A 30 0.08 -12.72 -11.13
CA ASP A 30 -1.19 -12.22 -10.64
C ASP A 30 -1.00 -11.29 -9.43
N CYS A 31 -0.11 -11.64 -8.50
CA CYS A 31 0.28 -10.74 -7.40
C CYS A 31 0.85 -9.40 -7.92
N VAL A 32 1.75 -9.44 -8.92
CA VAL A 32 2.35 -8.24 -9.52
C VAL A 32 1.30 -7.42 -10.27
N LYS A 33 0.35 -8.06 -10.95
CA LYS A 33 -0.78 -7.38 -11.59
C LYS A 33 -1.65 -6.65 -10.56
N ASN A 34 -1.96 -7.30 -9.45
CA ASN A 34 -2.71 -6.69 -8.34
C ASN A 34 -1.91 -5.53 -7.69
N LEU A 35 -0.59 -5.71 -7.50
CA LEU A 35 0.30 -4.67 -7.01
C LEU A 35 0.29 -3.43 -7.92
N LYS A 36 0.32 -3.61 -9.24
CA LYS A 36 0.19 -2.51 -10.22
C LYS A 36 -1.17 -1.82 -10.14
N ALA A 37 -2.25 -2.56 -9.91
CA ALA A 37 -3.58 -1.98 -9.73
C ALA A 37 -3.65 -1.14 -8.44
N ILE A 38 -3.10 -1.64 -7.33
CA ILE A 38 -2.94 -0.90 -6.07
C ILE A 38 -2.15 0.40 -6.30
N LEU A 39 -1.03 0.32 -7.03
CA LEU A 39 -0.23 1.50 -7.38
C LEU A 39 -1.04 2.52 -8.18
N ALA A 40 -1.83 2.06 -9.14
CA ALA A 40 -2.70 2.92 -9.93
C ALA A 40 -3.73 3.65 -9.05
N THR A 41 -4.39 2.94 -8.13
CA THR A 41 -5.33 3.54 -7.16
C THR A 41 -4.65 4.60 -6.28
N ILE A 42 -3.43 4.33 -5.80
CA ILE A 42 -2.65 5.30 -5.02
C ILE A 42 -2.34 6.56 -5.86
N LYS A 43 -1.93 6.37 -7.13
CA LYS A 43 -1.54 7.46 -8.05
C LYS A 43 -2.73 8.24 -8.61
N GLU A 44 -3.84 7.63 -8.97
CA GLU A 44 -5.03 8.36 -9.43
C GLU A 44 -5.52 9.34 -8.38
N ARG A 45 -5.43 8.92 -7.12
CA ARG A 45 -5.76 9.79 -6.01
C ARG A 45 -4.69 10.86 -5.78
N SER A 46 -3.42 10.75 -6.25
CA SER A 46 -2.34 11.79 -6.07
C SER A 46 -2.78 13.18 -6.53
N TYR A 47 -3.64 13.22 -7.54
CA TYR A 47 -4.26 14.45 -8.03
C TYR A 47 -5.37 15.01 -7.12
N ILE A 48 -6.01 14.16 -6.31
CA ILE A 48 -7.07 14.52 -5.35
C ILE A 48 -6.51 14.78 -3.94
N TRP A 49 -5.40 14.13 -3.57
CA TRP A 49 -4.73 14.28 -2.26
C TRP A 49 -4.30 15.74 -1.98
N HIS A 50 -4.11 16.55 -3.02
CA HIS A 50 -3.60 17.92 -2.91
C HIS A 50 -4.60 19.00 -2.46
N ARG A 51 -5.91 18.70 -2.31
CA ARG A 51 -6.92 19.78 -2.18
C ARG A 51 -7.80 19.83 -0.92
N VAL A 52 -7.90 18.78 -0.10
CA VAL A 52 -8.93 18.75 0.98
C VAL A 52 -8.46 18.28 2.36
N TYR A 53 -7.34 17.56 2.48
CA TYR A 53 -6.93 16.96 3.76
C TYR A 53 -5.53 17.43 4.20
N SER A 54 -5.49 18.45 5.05
CA SER A 54 -4.31 19.13 5.62
C SER A 54 -3.39 18.26 6.52
N LYS A 55 -3.52 16.93 6.51
CA LYS A 55 -2.64 16.02 7.27
C LYS A 55 -1.78 15.11 6.38
N ILE A 56 -1.93 15.18 5.06
CA ILE A 56 -1.13 14.43 4.09
C ILE A 56 0.26 15.02 3.86
N ASP A 57 0.54 16.19 4.44
CA ASP A 57 1.92 16.67 4.64
C ASP A 57 2.81 15.63 5.35
N GLN A 58 2.24 14.55 5.90
CA GLN A 58 2.96 13.42 6.44
C GLN A 58 3.42 12.39 5.41
N ILE A 59 2.68 12.09 4.32
CA ILE A 59 3.10 11.11 3.30
C ILE A 59 3.92 11.86 2.26
N CYS A 60 5.21 11.54 2.13
CA CYS A 60 6.06 12.27 1.18
C CYS A 60 6.92 11.40 0.28
N ASN A 61 7.03 10.10 0.55
CA ASN A 61 7.81 9.23 -0.32
C ASN A 61 7.03 7.96 -0.64
N LEU A 62 6.71 7.79 -1.91
CA LEU A 62 6.21 6.55 -2.49
C LEU A 62 7.41 5.82 -3.10
N VAL A 63 7.78 4.68 -2.53
CA VAL A 63 8.83 3.80 -3.06
C VAL A 63 8.14 2.64 -3.78
N VAL A 64 8.52 2.42 -5.03
CA VAL A 64 7.95 1.36 -5.89
C VAL A 64 9.08 0.50 -6.41
N CYS A 65 8.95 -0.80 -6.22
CA CYS A 65 9.79 -1.85 -6.81
C CYS A 65 8.89 -2.93 -7.41
N ASP A 66 9.48 -3.88 -8.13
CA ASP A 66 8.72 -4.94 -8.82
C ASP A 66 7.88 -5.78 -7.85
N ASP A 67 8.38 -5.98 -6.63
CA ASP A 67 7.73 -6.82 -5.61
C ASP A 67 7.10 -6.04 -4.46
N TYR A 68 7.23 -4.71 -4.41
CA TYR A 68 6.63 -3.94 -3.31
C TYR A 68 6.30 -2.48 -3.62
N ILE A 69 5.35 -1.95 -2.85
CA ILE A 69 5.02 -0.54 -2.74
C ILE A 69 5.14 -0.15 -1.28
N LYS A 70 5.87 0.93 -0.97
CA LYS A 70 5.98 1.49 0.38
C LYS A 70 5.58 2.95 0.38
N LEU A 71 4.70 3.30 1.31
CA LEU A 71 4.31 4.67 1.63
C LEU A 71 5.06 5.07 2.90
N LEU A 72 5.98 6.02 2.76
CA LEU A 72 6.77 6.54 3.86
C LEU A 72 6.33 7.96 4.21
N SER A 73 6.51 8.29 5.49
CA SER A 73 6.36 9.66 5.93
C SER A 73 7.47 10.59 5.39
N LYS A 74 7.32 11.91 5.53
CA LYS A 74 8.41 12.89 5.31
C LYS A 74 9.71 12.52 6.02
N ARG A 75 9.61 11.87 7.19
CA ARG A 75 10.75 11.47 8.02
C ARG A 75 11.28 10.07 7.66
N GLY A 76 10.80 9.46 6.58
CA GLY A 76 11.19 8.11 6.15
C GLY A 76 10.56 6.97 6.95
N VAL A 77 9.69 7.26 7.92
CA VAL A 77 8.99 6.23 8.69
C VAL A 77 7.97 5.51 7.81
N LEU A 78 8.01 4.17 7.78
CA LEU A 78 7.05 3.35 7.05
C LEU A 78 5.63 3.55 7.62
N ILE A 79 4.69 3.89 6.75
CA ILE A 79 3.28 4.04 7.10
C ILE A 79 2.48 2.82 6.61
N LEU A 80 2.70 2.42 5.35
CA LEU A 80 1.98 1.31 4.73
C LEU A 80 2.86 0.64 3.68
N SER A 81 2.77 -0.69 3.59
CA SER A 81 3.48 -1.47 2.57
C SER A 81 2.60 -2.55 1.97
N PHE A 82 2.73 -2.75 0.67
CA PHE A 82 2.21 -3.88 -0.08
C PHE A 82 3.39 -4.65 -0.64
N VAL A 83 3.44 -5.96 -0.42
CA VAL A 83 4.59 -6.80 -0.78
C VAL A 83 4.08 -8.10 -1.38
N VAL A 84 4.68 -8.51 -2.49
CA VAL A 84 4.50 -9.86 -3.04
C VAL A 84 5.33 -10.82 -2.21
N VAL A 85 4.68 -11.81 -1.60
CA VAL A 85 5.33 -12.81 -0.75
C VAL A 85 5.03 -14.19 -1.33
N GLU A 86 6.06 -15.01 -1.48
CA GLU A 86 5.89 -16.41 -1.85
C GLU A 86 5.47 -17.20 -0.59
N CYS A 87 4.30 -17.83 -0.65
CA CYS A 87 3.85 -18.75 0.37
C CYS A 87 4.36 -20.14 -0.02
N ASN A 88 5.45 -20.58 0.61
CA ASN A 88 5.87 -21.99 0.55
C ASN A 88 5.32 -22.70 1.80
N ASP A 89 5.12 -24.01 1.73
CA ASP A 89 4.59 -24.85 2.82
C ASP A 89 5.34 -24.73 4.17
N ASN A 90 6.47 -24.02 4.21
CA ASN A 90 7.29 -23.73 5.40
C ASN A 90 7.16 -22.28 5.93
N GLY A 91 6.15 -21.51 5.49
CA GLY A 91 5.86 -20.15 5.93
C GLY A 91 6.24 -19.04 4.94
N PHE A 92 5.91 -17.79 5.32
CA PHE A 92 6.11 -16.58 4.51
C PHE A 92 7.60 -16.28 4.28
N LYS A 93 8.08 -16.32 3.03
CA LYS A 93 9.41 -15.81 2.67
C LYS A 93 9.27 -14.53 1.86
N VAL A 94 9.75 -13.42 2.43
CA VAL A 94 10.03 -12.19 1.68
C VAL A 94 11.38 -12.39 0.99
N LYS A 95 11.42 -12.40 -0.35
CA LYS A 95 12.67 -12.41 -1.11
C LYS A 95 13.33 -11.04 -1.07
#